data_AF-A0A1Q5RFH1-F1
#
_entry.id   AF-A0A1Q5RFH1-F1
#
_cell.length_a   1.000
_cell.length_b   1.000
_cell.length_c   1.000
_cell.angle_alpha   90.00
_cell.angle_beta   90.00
_cell.angle_gamma   90.00
#
_symmetry.space_group_name_H-M   'P 1'
#
loop_
_entity.id
_entity.type
_entity.pdbx_description
1 polymer ?
#
loop_
_entity_poly.entity_id
_entity_poly.type
_entity_poly.pdbx_seq_one_letter_code
_entity_poly.pdbx_strand_id
1 'polypeptide(L)'
;MSAHVTRPKLLPVSADPAIRSVARLAVRAKAILQTKTAVLQTKTTVLGSKAMFGKDDLVDNLSRDLDRVRVRRDALASEATTLTAQIAEIEARLTEERKRRERDRVLSEIEAIKTRIKQAAGAFTPVVDGLSKAIEQASAVVPEARELNTFLVSVATEVDSVLDPLLRELEQRADAVRAGTAALDLPSSVTEAPVEPPKESNDSLLRFPAWLTRDKDAEKKETAENQRSTAA
;
A
#
# COMPACT_ATOMS: atom_id res chain seq x y z
N MET A 1 -25.74 50.30 -25.53
CA MET A 1 -25.11 49.03 -25.92
C MET A 1 -23.60 49.26 -26.04
N SER A 2 -22.79 48.66 -25.17
CA SER A 2 -21.33 48.57 -25.33
C SER A 2 -20.85 47.30 -24.63
N ALA A 3 -20.30 46.35 -25.39
CA ALA A 3 -19.74 45.12 -24.84
C ALA A 3 -18.23 45.28 -24.64
N HIS A 4 -17.75 45.19 -23.40
CA HIS A 4 -16.32 45.08 -23.13
C HIS A 4 -15.91 43.61 -23.06
N VAL A 5 -14.99 43.22 -23.95
CA VAL A 5 -14.49 41.86 -24.09
C VAL A 5 -13.56 41.51 -22.93
N THR A 6 -13.91 40.49 -22.16
CA THR A 6 -13.09 39.97 -21.06
C THR A 6 -11.85 39.24 -21.61
N ARG A 7 -10.67 39.80 -21.38
CA ARG A 7 -9.39 39.20 -21.77
C ARG A 7 -9.02 38.07 -20.79
N PRO A 8 -8.84 36.81 -21.21
CA PRO A 8 -8.43 35.75 -20.30
C PRO A 8 -7.01 36.00 -19.77
N LYS A 9 -6.90 36.02 -18.45
CA LYS A 9 -5.66 36.28 -17.70
C LYS A 9 -4.84 35.00 -17.64
N LEU A 10 -3.78 34.92 -18.44
CA LEU A 10 -2.84 33.79 -18.41
C LEU A 10 -2.28 33.61 -16.99
N LEU A 11 -2.48 32.42 -16.42
CA LEU A 11 -1.93 32.03 -15.12
C LEU A 11 -0.40 31.85 -15.21
N PRO A 12 0.34 32.08 -14.10
CA PRO A 12 1.78 31.92 -14.08
C PRO A 12 2.21 30.47 -14.30
N VAL A 13 3.40 30.32 -14.89
CA VAL A 13 4.06 29.04 -15.17
C VAL A 13 4.11 28.16 -13.91
N SER A 14 3.62 26.91 -14.05
CA SER A 14 3.63 25.91 -12.98
C SER A 14 5.02 25.74 -12.37
N ALA A 15 5.08 25.76 -11.03
CA ALA A 15 6.31 25.66 -10.24
C ALA A 15 6.77 24.21 -10.00
N ASP A 16 6.41 23.28 -10.90
CA ASP A 16 6.77 21.87 -10.80
C ASP A 16 8.23 21.62 -11.26
N PRO A 17 9.12 21.06 -10.40
CA PRO A 17 10.48 20.74 -10.77
C PRO A 17 10.58 19.69 -11.90
N ALA A 18 9.59 18.80 -12.06
CA ALA A 18 9.54 17.83 -13.16
C ALA A 18 9.27 18.51 -14.51
N ILE A 19 8.39 19.52 -14.54
CA ILE A 19 8.13 20.29 -15.78
C ILE A 19 9.38 21.07 -16.20
N ARG A 20 10.19 21.57 -15.24
CA ARG A 20 11.50 22.20 -15.53
C ARG A 20 12.57 21.23 -16.03
N SER A 21 12.50 19.93 -15.75
CA SER A 21 13.46 18.95 -16.31
C SER A 21 13.09 18.61 -17.75
N VAL A 22 11.81 18.35 -18.04
CA VAL A 22 11.30 18.09 -19.40
C VAL A 22 11.55 19.27 -20.33
N ALA A 23 11.29 20.51 -19.88
CA ALA A 23 11.57 21.71 -20.69
C ALA A 23 13.07 21.86 -21.04
N ARG A 24 13.97 21.56 -20.09
CA ARG A 24 15.43 21.58 -20.32
C ARG A 24 15.89 20.44 -21.24
N LEU A 25 15.26 19.26 -21.15
CA LEU A 25 15.51 18.14 -22.05
C LEU A 25 15.10 18.48 -23.49
N ALA A 26 13.91 19.09 -23.67
CA ALA A 26 13.43 19.52 -24.99
C ALA A 26 14.33 20.57 -25.65
N VAL A 27 14.84 21.54 -24.87
CA VAL A 27 15.82 22.52 -25.36
C VAL A 27 17.14 21.85 -25.78
N ARG A 28 17.66 20.90 -24.98
CA ARG A 28 18.87 20.13 -25.33
C ARG A 28 18.66 19.25 -26.57
N ALA A 29 17.53 18.54 -26.68
CA ALA A 29 17.19 17.74 -27.84
C ALA A 29 17.10 18.59 -29.12
N LYS A 30 16.52 19.79 -29.03
CA LYS A 30 16.47 20.75 -30.15
C LYS A 30 17.87 21.26 -30.55
N ALA A 31 18.75 21.53 -29.59
CA ALA A 31 20.15 21.90 -29.85
C ALA A 31 20.97 20.76 -30.49
N ILE A 32 20.74 19.51 -30.08
CA ILE A 32 21.36 18.31 -30.68
C ILE A 32 20.85 18.11 -32.12
N LEU A 33 19.56 18.33 -32.38
CA LEU A 33 19.01 18.31 -33.74
C LEU A 33 19.61 19.42 -34.61
N GLN A 34 19.73 20.64 -34.10
CA GLN A 34 20.32 21.78 -34.82
C GLN A 34 21.81 21.56 -35.15
N THR A 35 22.59 21.00 -34.22
CA THR A 35 23.99 20.61 -34.49
C THR A 35 24.08 19.45 -35.48
N LYS A 36 23.17 18.47 -35.44
CA LYS A 36 23.09 17.40 -36.45
C LYS A 36 22.77 17.95 -37.84
N THR A 37 21.87 18.93 -37.97
CA THR A 37 21.60 19.60 -39.27
C THR A 37 22.77 20.45 -39.75
N ALA A 38 23.49 21.14 -38.87
CA ALA A 38 24.68 21.91 -39.23
C ALA A 38 25.83 21.02 -39.72
N VAL A 39 26.03 19.85 -39.09
CA VAL A 39 27.00 18.82 -39.52
C VAL A 39 26.63 18.20 -40.86
N LEU A 40 25.33 18.04 -41.17
CA LEU A 40 24.90 17.59 -42.49
C LEU A 40 25.10 18.67 -43.57
N GLN A 41 24.83 19.94 -43.25
CA GLN A 41 25.03 21.06 -44.18
C GLN A 41 26.51 21.26 -44.54
N THR A 42 27.44 21.16 -43.58
CA THR A 42 28.88 21.18 -43.88
C THR A 42 29.33 19.96 -44.69
N LYS A 43 28.72 18.79 -44.49
CA LYS A 43 29.00 17.61 -45.30
C LYS A 43 28.56 17.77 -46.76
N THR A 44 27.51 18.55 -47.03
CA THR A 44 27.07 18.88 -48.39
C THR A 44 27.89 19.97 -49.07
N THR A 45 28.42 20.97 -48.35
CA THR A 45 29.27 22.00 -48.97
C THR A 45 30.65 21.49 -49.37
N VAL A 46 31.23 20.52 -48.65
CA VAL A 46 32.52 19.90 -49.00
C VAL A 46 32.49 19.12 -50.32
N LEU A 47 31.32 18.64 -50.76
CA LEU A 47 31.14 17.94 -52.04
C LEU A 47 31.04 18.89 -53.26
N GLY A 48 30.85 20.20 -53.03
CA GLY A 48 30.70 21.19 -54.11
C GLY A 48 32.00 21.85 -54.58
N SER A 49 33.07 21.79 -53.77
CA SER A 49 34.35 22.45 -54.06
C SER A 49 35.41 21.43 -54.47
N LYS A 50 35.47 21.14 -55.78
CA LYS A 50 36.54 20.35 -56.42
C LYS A 50 37.84 21.17 -56.52
N ALA A 51 38.38 21.54 -55.37
CA ALA A 51 39.61 22.31 -55.21
C ALA A 51 40.80 21.38 -54.93
N MET A 52 41.98 21.76 -55.41
CA MET A 52 43.22 20.99 -55.29
C MET A 52 43.68 20.97 -53.83
N PHE A 53 43.54 19.82 -53.18
CA PHE A 53 44.21 19.52 -51.92
C PHE A 53 45.29 18.48 -52.18
N GLY A 54 46.49 18.69 -51.63
CA GLY A 54 47.53 17.70 -51.61
C GLY A 54 47.11 16.47 -50.79
N LYS A 55 47.83 15.36 -50.98
CA LYS A 55 47.66 14.18 -50.13
C LYS A 55 47.80 14.53 -48.64
N ASP A 56 48.70 15.46 -48.34
CA ASP A 56 49.05 15.88 -46.97
C ASP A 56 47.93 16.73 -46.35
N ASP A 57 47.31 17.65 -47.10
CA ASP A 57 46.14 18.42 -46.64
C ASP A 57 44.94 17.52 -46.29
N LEU A 58 44.75 16.43 -47.05
CA LEU A 58 43.70 15.44 -46.76
C LEU A 58 44.00 14.69 -45.45
N VAL A 59 45.26 14.33 -45.21
CA VAL A 59 45.72 13.67 -43.97
C VAL A 59 45.59 14.62 -42.77
N ASP A 60 45.90 15.91 -42.92
CA ASP A 60 45.76 16.92 -41.87
C ASP A 60 44.29 17.16 -41.48
N ASN A 61 43.39 17.23 -42.47
CA ASN A 61 41.96 17.35 -42.21
C ASN A 61 41.37 16.10 -41.54
N LEU A 62 41.78 14.90 -41.99
CA LEU A 62 41.41 13.63 -41.34
C LEU A 62 41.89 13.56 -39.89
N SER A 63 43.12 13.97 -39.62
CA SER A 63 43.71 13.99 -38.28
C SER A 63 42.95 14.96 -37.36
N ARG A 64 42.67 16.17 -37.85
CA ARG A 64 41.89 17.20 -37.13
C ARG A 64 40.47 16.74 -36.80
N ASP A 65 39.79 16.07 -37.73
CA ASP A 65 38.44 15.55 -37.49
C ASP A 65 38.45 14.33 -36.56
N LEU A 66 39.48 13.49 -36.61
CA LEU A 66 39.66 12.38 -35.68
C LEU A 66 39.89 12.88 -34.25
N ASP A 67 40.69 13.93 -34.06
CA ASP A 67 40.89 14.55 -32.75
C ASP A 67 39.62 15.25 -32.23
N ARG A 68 38.85 15.92 -33.10
CA ARG A 68 37.52 16.44 -32.75
C ARG A 68 36.56 15.34 -32.30
N VAL A 69 36.61 14.15 -32.93
CA VAL A 69 35.81 12.98 -32.52
C VAL A 69 36.28 12.42 -31.19
N ARG A 70 37.60 12.34 -30.93
CA ARG A 70 38.16 11.94 -29.63
C ARG A 70 37.69 12.87 -28.50
N VAL A 71 37.83 14.19 -28.67
CA VAL A 71 37.38 15.18 -27.67
C VAL A 71 35.88 15.06 -27.39
N ARG A 72 35.05 14.82 -28.42
CA ARG A 72 33.60 14.58 -28.24
C ARG A 72 33.30 13.27 -27.52
N ARG A 73 34.02 12.18 -27.82
CA ARG A 73 33.92 10.90 -27.10
C ARG A 73 34.26 11.08 -25.62
N ASP A 74 35.32 11.82 -25.33
CA ASP A 74 35.81 12.00 -23.95
C ASP A 74 34.87 12.90 -23.14
N ALA A 75 34.29 13.93 -23.76
CA ALA A 75 33.20 14.71 -23.18
C ALA A 75 31.95 13.85 -22.90
N LEU A 76 31.52 13.03 -23.86
CA LEU A 76 30.38 12.11 -23.69
C LEU A 76 30.64 11.04 -22.62
N ALA A 77 31.89 10.56 -22.49
CA ALA A 77 32.27 9.63 -21.42
C ALA A 77 32.18 10.30 -20.03
N SER A 78 32.59 11.57 -19.92
CA SER A 78 32.44 12.37 -18.69
C SER A 78 30.96 12.68 -18.36
N GLU A 79 30.13 12.93 -19.36
CA GLU A 79 28.68 13.07 -19.18
C GLU A 79 28.05 11.74 -18.73
N ALA A 80 28.47 10.60 -19.31
CA ALA A 80 27.99 9.28 -18.94
C ALA A 80 28.33 8.92 -17.48
N THR A 81 29.58 9.12 -17.04
CA THR A 81 29.96 8.88 -15.63
C THR A 81 29.21 9.79 -14.67
N THR A 82 28.99 11.06 -15.04
CA THR A 82 28.19 12.01 -14.26
C THR A 82 26.73 11.55 -14.13
N LEU A 83 26.13 11.07 -15.23
CA LEU A 83 24.76 10.54 -15.21
C LEU A 83 24.65 9.25 -14.39
N THR A 84 25.63 8.33 -14.48
CA THR A 84 25.68 7.13 -13.63
C THR A 84 25.74 7.48 -12.14
N ALA A 85 26.54 8.48 -11.76
CA ALA A 85 26.59 8.97 -10.38
C ALA A 85 25.25 9.57 -9.91
N GLN A 86 24.58 10.36 -10.77
CA GLN A 86 23.26 10.93 -10.48
C GLN A 86 22.16 9.86 -10.37
N ILE A 87 22.21 8.80 -11.18
CA ILE A 87 21.29 7.66 -11.07
C ILE A 87 21.46 6.98 -9.71
N ALA A 88 22.69 6.65 -9.31
CA ALA A 88 22.97 6.04 -8.01
C ALA A 88 22.53 6.92 -6.82
N GLU A 89 22.70 8.24 -6.90
CA GLU A 89 22.21 9.20 -5.89
C GLU A 89 20.66 9.18 -5.78
N ILE A 90 19.97 9.13 -6.92
CA ILE A 90 18.50 9.07 -6.98
C ILE A 90 17.98 7.73 -6.44
N GLU A 91 18.63 6.62 -6.80
CA GLU A 91 18.28 5.27 -6.32
C GLU A 91 18.50 5.15 -4.80
N ALA A 92 19.59 5.71 -4.27
CA ALA A 92 19.83 5.79 -2.83
C ALA A 92 18.76 6.61 -2.10
N ARG A 93 18.37 7.78 -2.62
CA ARG A 93 17.27 8.58 -2.06
C ARG A 93 15.92 7.87 -2.14
N LEU A 94 15.63 7.18 -3.25
CA LEU A 94 14.37 6.48 -3.47
C LEU A 94 14.24 5.25 -2.57
N THR A 95 15.33 4.52 -2.31
CA THR A 95 15.33 3.39 -1.37
C THR A 95 15.16 3.84 0.08
N GLU A 96 15.79 4.94 0.50
CA GLU A 96 15.57 5.49 1.85
C GLU A 96 14.15 6.04 2.03
N GLU A 97 13.63 6.78 1.05
CA GLU A 97 12.25 7.30 1.12
C GLU A 97 11.19 6.18 1.11
N ARG A 98 11.46 5.04 0.44
CA ARG A 98 10.64 3.83 0.56
C ARG A 98 10.67 3.27 1.98
N LYS A 99 11.86 3.09 2.57
CA LYS A 99 12.01 2.62 3.97
C LYS A 99 11.34 3.56 4.98
N ARG A 100 11.37 4.87 4.73
CA ARG A 100 10.66 5.85 5.55
C ARG A 100 9.15 5.63 5.49
N ARG A 101 8.56 5.60 4.29
CA ARG A 101 7.10 5.42 4.13
C ARG A 101 6.61 4.09 4.67
N GLU A 102 7.41 3.04 4.54
CA GLU A 102 7.06 1.73 5.08
C GLU A 102 7.11 1.73 6.62
N ARG A 103 8.09 2.39 7.25
CA ARG A 103 8.07 2.64 8.71
C ARG A 103 6.84 3.43 9.13
N ASP A 104 6.53 4.54 8.44
CA ASP A 104 5.37 5.38 8.74
C ASP A 104 4.05 4.57 8.62
N ARG A 105 3.96 3.69 7.60
CA ARG A 105 2.84 2.74 7.43
C ARG A 105 2.75 1.75 8.59
N VAL A 106 3.81 1.01 8.88
CA VAL A 106 3.85 -0.01 9.95
C VAL A 106 3.49 0.61 11.31
N LEU A 107 3.99 1.80 11.62
CA LEU A 107 3.62 2.54 12.83
C LEU A 107 2.12 2.86 12.87
N SER A 108 1.52 3.26 11.75
CA SER A 108 0.07 3.51 11.67
C SER A 108 -0.77 2.25 11.84
N GLU A 109 -0.30 1.10 11.34
CA GLU A 109 -0.98 -0.20 11.52
C GLU A 109 -0.92 -0.66 12.98
N ILE A 110 0.22 -0.50 13.66
CA ILE A 110 0.37 -0.82 15.09
C ILE A 110 -0.58 0.02 15.95
N GLU A 111 -0.65 1.34 15.74
CA GLU A 111 -1.60 2.20 16.45
C GLU A 111 -3.06 1.86 16.11
N ALA A 112 -3.37 1.52 14.86
CA ALA A 112 -4.70 1.06 14.47
C ALA A 112 -5.09 -0.28 15.14
N ILE A 113 -4.14 -1.17 15.45
CA ILE A 113 -4.37 -2.40 16.21
C ILE A 113 -4.58 -2.07 17.70
N LYS A 114 -3.68 -1.27 18.29
CA LYS A 114 -3.71 -0.83 19.69
C LYS A 114 -5.01 -0.10 20.06
N THR A 115 -5.51 0.76 19.18
CA THR A 115 -6.81 1.44 19.34
C THR A 115 -7.99 0.46 19.28
N ARG A 116 -8.01 -0.47 18.32
CA ARG A 116 -9.03 -1.53 18.23
C ARG A 116 -9.05 -2.43 19.48
N ILE A 117 -7.90 -2.82 20.01
CA ILE A 117 -7.80 -3.59 21.26
C ILE A 117 -8.39 -2.82 22.44
N LYS A 118 -8.01 -1.55 22.62
CA LYS A 118 -8.56 -0.69 23.69
C LYS A 118 -10.07 -0.50 23.58
N GLN A 119 -10.59 -0.35 22.36
CA GLN A 119 -12.03 -0.25 22.11
C GLN A 119 -12.76 -1.55 22.44
N ALA A 120 -12.21 -2.70 22.04
CA ALA A 120 -12.79 -4.02 22.35
C ALA A 120 -12.79 -4.29 23.86
N ALA A 121 -11.69 -3.98 24.56
CA ALA A 121 -11.60 -4.08 26.01
C ALA A 121 -12.64 -3.19 26.72
N GLY A 122 -12.73 -1.91 26.33
CA GLY A 122 -13.72 -0.99 26.89
C GLY A 122 -15.18 -1.36 26.61
N ALA A 123 -15.45 -2.13 25.54
CA ALA A 123 -16.75 -2.69 25.24
C ALA A 123 -17.05 -4.01 25.98
N PHE A 124 -16.01 -4.74 26.41
CA PHE A 124 -16.14 -6.03 27.10
C PHE A 124 -16.56 -5.87 28.57
N THR A 125 -15.94 -4.96 29.32
CA THR A 125 -16.27 -4.69 30.73
C THR A 125 -17.78 -4.49 31.00
N PRO A 126 -18.52 -3.61 30.30
CA PRO A 126 -19.96 -3.42 30.57
C PRO A 126 -20.81 -4.64 30.21
N VAL A 127 -20.37 -5.50 29.29
CA VAL A 127 -21.06 -6.76 28.94
C VAL A 127 -20.89 -7.78 30.06
N VAL A 128 -19.67 -7.92 30.59
CA VAL A 128 -19.38 -8.77 31.77
C VAL A 128 -20.22 -8.29 32.96
N ASP A 129 -20.17 -7.00 33.28
CA ASP A 129 -20.93 -6.39 34.38
C ASP A 129 -22.44 -6.65 34.28
N GLY A 130 -23.00 -6.51 33.08
CA GLY A 130 -24.42 -6.76 32.80
C GLY A 130 -24.78 -8.23 32.98
N LEU A 131 -23.92 -9.13 32.49
CA LEU A 131 -24.13 -10.56 32.59
C LEU A 131 -23.96 -11.08 34.03
N SER A 132 -22.95 -10.63 34.78
CA SER A 132 -22.83 -10.92 36.22
C SER A 132 -24.08 -10.49 37.00
N LYS A 133 -24.62 -9.29 36.76
CA LYS A 133 -25.85 -8.81 37.41
C LYS A 133 -27.06 -9.69 37.06
N ALA A 134 -27.19 -10.14 35.81
CA ALA A 134 -28.25 -11.04 35.39
C ALA A 134 -28.11 -12.45 36.01
N ILE A 135 -26.89 -12.96 36.12
CA ILE A 135 -26.59 -14.26 36.75
C ILE A 135 -26.87 -14.21 38.27
N GLU A 136 -26.50 -13.13 38.96
CA GLU A 136 -26.81 -12.96 40.38
C GLU A 136 -28.33 -12.95 40.62
N GLN A 137 -29.11 -12.29 39.77
CA GLN A 137 -30.59 -12.33 39.81
C GLN A 137 -31.13 -13.75 39.56
N ALA A 138 -30.58 -14.47 38.57
CA ALA A 138 -30.95 -15.86 38.30
C ALA A 138 -30.57 -16.81 39.46
N SER A 139 -29.52 -16.51 40.21
CA SER A 139 -29.04 -17.34 41.33
C SER A 139 -30.02 -17.44 42.50
N ALA A 140 -30.99 -16.53 42.59
CA ALA A 140 -32.09 -16.61 43.55
C ALA A 140 -33.09 -17.74 43.24
N VAL A 141 -33.10 -18.24 41.99
CA VAL A 141 -33.98 -19.33 41.52
C VAL A 141 -33.19 -20.59 41.17
N VAL A 142 -31.96 -20.44 40.66
CA VAL A 142 -31.05 -21.53 40.25
C VAL A 142 -29.68 -21.30 40.88
N PRO A 143 -29.41 -21.83 42.10
CA PRO A 143 -28.16 -21.57 42.84
C PRO A 143 -26.89 -21.92 42.08
N GLU A 144 -26.94 -22.93 41.19
CA GLU A 144 -25.85 -23.37 40.32
C GLU A 144 -25.37 -22.26 39.37
N ALA A 145 -26.20 -21.25 39.09
CA ALA A 145 -25.82 -20.08 38.31
C ALA A 145 -24.62 -19.31 38.92
N ARG A 146 -24.34 -19.46 40.23
CA ARG A 146 -23.16 -18.85 40.87
C ARG A 146 -21.83 -19.40 40.34
N GLU A 147 -21.81 -20.66 39.90
CA GLU A 147 -20.63 -21.24 39.26
C GLU A 147 -20.35 -20.54 37.92
N LEU A 148 -21.40 -20.22 37.16
CA LEU A 148 -21.29 -19.44 35.93
C LEU A 148 -20.81 -18.01 36.20
N ASN A 149 -21.26 -17.34 37.28
CA ASN A 149 -20.73 -16.02 37.64
C ASN A 149 -19.24 -16.10 38.00
N THR A 150 -18.85 -17.12 38.78
CA THR A 150 -17.45 -17.36 39.16
C THR A 150 -16.57 -17.59 37.94
N PHE A 151 -17.05 -18.38 36.97
CA PHE A 151 -16.39 -18.58 35.68
C PHE A 151 -16.29 -17.27 34.87
N LEU A 152 -17.37 -16.49 34.79
CA LEU A 152 -17.38 -15.22 34.04
C LEU A 152 -16.35 -14.22 34.61
N VAL A 153 -16.30 -14.09 35.95
CA VAL A 153 -15.31 -13.25 36.63
C VAL A 153 -13.90 -13.74 36.35
N SER A 154 -13.66 -15.06 36.36
CA SER A 154 -12.35 -15.64 36.00
C SER A 154 -11.93 -15.29 34.56
N VAL A 155 -12.85 -15.41 33.59
CA VAL A 155 -12.60 -15.01 32.20
C VAL A 155 -12.30 -13.51 32.10
N ALA A 156 -13.03 -12.67 32.85
CA ALA A 156 -12.78 -11.23 32.85
C ALA A 156 -11.39 -10.89 33.41
N THR A 157 -11.00 -11.50 34.53
CA THR A 157 -9.66 -11.30 35.11
C THR A 157 -8.54 -11.80 34.20
N GLU A 158 -8.76 -12.85 33.40
CA GLU A 158 -7.77 -13.35 32.43
C GLU A 158 -7.67 -12.45 31.19
N VAL A 159 -8.77 -11.87 30.72
CA VAL A 159 -8.73 -10.83 29.68
C VAL A 159 -7.94 -9.61 30.16
N ASP A 160 -8.24 -9.13 31.37
CA ASP A 160 -7.53 -7.99 31.97
C ASP A 160 -6.04 -8.29 32.20
N SER A 161 -5.67 -9.53 32.58
CA SER A 161 -4.27 -9.92 32.80
C SER A 161 -3.41 -9.91 31.51
N VAL A 162 -4.03 -10.18 30.36
CA VAL A 162 -3.36 -10.26 29.04
C VAL A 162 -3.33 -8.90 28.31
N LEU A 163 -4.29 -8.01 28.57
CA LEU A 163 -4.43 -6.72 27.87
C LEU A 163 -3.19 -5.82 28.02
N ASP A 164 -2.71 -5.58 29.25
CA ASP A 164 -1.56 -4.71 29.50
C ASP A 164 -0.24 -5.25 28.88
N PRO A 165 0.12 -6.54 29.04
CA PRO A 165 1.24 -7.14 28.33
C PRO A 165 1.16 -6.98 26.81
N LEU A 166 -0.02 -7.19 26.21
CA LEU A 166 -0.23 -7.10 24.76
C LEU A 166 -0.08 -5.66 24.26
N LEU A 167 -0.63 -4.68 24.97
CA LEU A 167 -0.49 -3.26 24.63
C LEU A 167 0.97 -2.79 24.75
N ARG A 168 1.71 -3.28 25.75
CA ARG A 168 3.14 -2.97 25.93
C ARG A 168 4.02 -3.61 24.85
N GLU A 169 3.73 -4.84 24.44
CA GLU A 169 4.43 -5.51 23.33
C GLU A 169 4.22 -4.75 22.00
N LEU A 170 3.02 -4.22 21.75
CA LEU A 170 2.75 -3.37 20.58
C LEU A 170 3.54 -2.05 20.62
N GLU A 171 3.65 -1.41 21.80
CA GLU A 171 4.50 -0.22 21.97
C GLU A 171 5.98 -0.53 21.72
N GLN A 172 6.49 -1.63 22.29
CA GLN A 172 7.87 -2.07 22.08
C GLN A 172 8.18 -2.36 20.60
N ARG A 173 7.21 -2.89 19.85
CA ARG A 173 7.31 -3.06 18.38
C ARG A 173 7.31 -1.72 17.65
N ALA A 174 6.47 -0.77 18.04
CA ALA A 174 6.48 0.59 17.47
C ALA A 174 7.84 1.27 17.72
N ASP A 175 8.41 1.15 18.92
CA ASP A 175 9.74 1.66 19.26
C ASP A 175 10.85 1.01 18.40
N ALA A 176 10.81 -0.32 18.22
CA ALA A 176 11.77 -1.04 17.38
C ALA A 176 11.67 -0.67 15.89
N VAL A 177 10.45 -0.44 15.37
CA VAL A 177 10.23 0.06 14.00
C VAL A 177 10.74 1.50 13.87
N ARG A 178 10.51 2.36 14.87
CA ARG A 178 11.00 3.75 14.89
C ARG A 178 12.53 3.80 14.94
N ALA A 179 13.16 2.90 15.69
CA ALA A 179 14.61 2.71 15.76
C ALA A 179 15.21 2.03 14.51
N GLY A 180 14.39 1.47 13.62
CA GLY A 180 14.84 0.74 12.42
C GLY A 180 15.48 -0.61 12.72
N THR A 181 15.23 -1.18 13.91
CA THR A 181 15.77 -2.48 14.35
C THR A 181 14.83 -3.65 14.08
N ALA A 182 13.53 -3.40 13.90
CA ALA A 182 12.55 -4.39 13.49
C ALA A 182 12.47 -4.55 11.96
N ALA A 183 12.14 -5.77 11.51
CA ALA A 183 11.71 -6.00 10.13
C ALA A 183 10.40 -5.26 9.85
N LEU A 184 10.24 -4.74 8.64
CA LEU A 184 9.05 -3.99 8.21
C LEU A 184 7.93 -4.88 7.68
N ASP A 185 8.12 -6.21 7.74
CA ASP A 185 7.16 -7.19 7.26
C ASP A 185 6.03 -7.39 8.27
N LEU A 186 5.07 -6.46 8.30
CA LEU A 186 3.70 -6.79 8.69
C LEU A 186 2.98 -7.42 7.50
N PRO A 187 2.12 -8.44 7.70
CA PRO A 187 1.21 -8.89 6.66
C PRO A 187 0.24 -7.76 6.35
N SER A 188 0.53 -7.00 5.28
CA SER A 188 -0.28 -5.89 4.79
C SER A 188 -1.76 -6.28 4.85
N SER A 189 -2.52 -5.66 5.74
CA SER A 189 -3.94 -5.98 5.91
C SER A 189 -4.62 -5.78 4.57
N VAL A 190 -5.04 -6.89 3.95
CA VAL A 190 -5.66 -6.87 2.62
C VAL A 190 -6.89 -5.98 2.70
N THR A 191 -6.84 -4.92 1.90
CA THR A 191 -7.95 -4.17 1.33
C THR A 191 -9.25 -4.20 2.13
N GLU A 192 -9.55 -3.05 2.76
CA GLU A 192 -10.93 -2.65 3.04
C GLU A 192 -11.70 -2.59 1.70
N ALA A 193 -12.22 -3.74 1.29
CA ALA A 193 -13.23 -3.81 0.25
C ALA A 193 -14.49 -3.15 0.83
N PRO A 194 -15.20 -2.29 0.09
CA PRO A 194 -16.48 -1.77 0.53
C PRO A 194 -17.40 -2.96 0.86
N VAL A 195 -17.76 -3.09 2.14
CA VAL A 195 -18.78 -4.06 2.57
C VAL A 195 -20.10 -3.54 2.02
N GLU A 196 -20.46 -4.02 0.83
CA GLU A 196 -21.80 -3.81 0.29
C GLU A 196 -22.79 -4.44 1.28
N PRO A 197 -23.73 -3.66 1.86
CA PRO A 197 -24.59 -4.17 2.90
C PRO A 197 -25.45 -5.31 2.34
N PRO A 198 -25.58 -6.45 3.05
CA PRO A 198 -26.45 -7.52 2.62
C PRO A 198 -27.88 -7.01 2.41
N LYS A 199 -28.44 -7.25 1.22
CA LYS A 199 -29.86 -6.99 0.97
C LYS A 199 -30.69 -7.75 1.99
N GLU A 200 -31.51 -7.03 2.74
CA GLU A 200 -32.43 -7.57 3.73
C GLU A 200 -33.41 -8.56 3.09
N SER A 201 -33.17 -9.86 3.28
CA SER A 201 -34.20 -10.89 3.21
C SER A 201 -34.64 -11.22 4.64
N ASN A 202 -35.81 -10.71 5.02
CA ASN A 202 -36.29 -10.63 6.41
C ASN A 202 -36.72 -11.98 7.06
N ASP A 203 -36.25 -13.12 6.54
CA ASP A 203 -36.72 -14.46 6.94
C ASP A 203 -35.69 -15.27 7.75
N SER A 204 -34.48 -14.75 8.02
CA SER A 204 -33.39 -15.50 8.68
C SER A 204 -33.14 -15.18 10.16
N LEU A 205 -33.85 -14.21 10.75
CA LEU A 205 -33.55 -13.65 12.08
C LEU A 205 -33.89 -14.55 13.29
N LEU A 206 -34.41 -15.77 13.08
CA LEU A 206 -34.76 -16.71 14.15
C LEU A 206 -34.02 -18.05 14.09
N ARG A 207 -32.84 -18.09 13.44
CA ARG A 207 -31.97 -19.28 13.48
C ARG A 207 -31.12 -19.28 14.76
N PHE A 208 -31.57 -20.04 15.76
CA PHE A 208 -30.77 -20.28 16.96
C PHE A 208 -29.41 -20.93 16.64
N PRO A 209 -28.36 -20.68 17.44
CA PRO A 209 -27.07 -21.35 17.33
C PRO A 209 -27.19 -22.88 17.37
N ALA A 210 -26.38 -23.59 16.59
CA ALA A 210 -26.50 -25.04 16.41
C ALA A 210 -26.42 -25.86 17.72
N TRP A 211 -25.75 -25.35 18.76
CA TRP A 211 -25.61 -26.00 20.07
C TRP A 211 -26.89 -25.94 20.94
N LEU A 212 -27.90 -25.16 20.55
CA LEU A 212 -29.22 -25.12 21.21
C LEU A 212 -30.26 -26.05 20.57
N THR A 213 -29.93 -26.70 19.44
CA THR A 213 -30.82 -27.68 18.80
C THR A 213 -30.77 -29.00 19.56
N ARG A 214 -31.62 -29.13 20.58
CA ARG A 214 -31.80 -30.40 21.31
C ARG A 214 -32.52 -31.40 20.41
N ASP A 215 -31.78 -32.35 19.83
CA ASP A 215 -32.37 -33.50 19.15
C ASP A 215 -33.33 -34.22 20.11
N LYS A 216 -34.60 -34.25 19.70
CA LYS A 216 -35.67 -34.87 20.44
C LYS A 216 -36.50 -35.70 19.46
N ASP A 217 -35.94 -36.83 19.04
CA ASP A 217 -36.69 -37.96 18.50
C ASP A 217 -35.95 -39.27 18.79
N ALA A 218 -36.01 -39.68 20.07
CA ALA A 218 -35.88 -41.06 20.46
C ALA A 218 -37.20 -41.51 21.11
N GLU A 219 -37.65 -42.70 20.75
CA GLU A 219 -38.80 -43.44 21.29
C GLU A 219 -40.22 -42.90 21.02
N LYS A 220 -40.84 -43.45 19.97
CA LYS A 220 -42.20 -44.00 20.13
C LYS A 220 -42.35 -45.38 19.47
N LYS A 221 -42.33 -46.37 20.37
CA LYS A 221 -42.63 -47.80 20.27
C LYS A 221 -43.30 -48.34 19.00
N GLU A 222 -42.68 -49.43 18.56
CA GLU A 222 -43.21 -50.62 17.89
C GLU A 222 -44.64 -51.04 18.26
N THR A 223 -45.26 -51.81 17.33
CA THR A 223 -46.52 -52.61 17.38
C THR A 223 -47.81 -51.97 16.82
N ALA A 224 -48.18 -52.38 15.59
CA ALA A 224 -49.54 -52.80 15.22
C ALA A 224 -49.54 -53.54 13.85
N GLU A 225 -50.05 -54.77 13.89
CA GLU A 225 -50.17 -55.79 12.86
C GLU A 225 -51.19 -55.48 11.73
N ASN A 226 -51.09 -56.22 10.61
CA ASN A 226 -52.09 -56.42 9.53
C ASN A 226 -52.46 -55.26 8.57
N GLN A 227 -52.19 -55.43 7.26
CA GLN A 227 -53.15 -56.05 6.31
C GLN A 227 -52.62 -56.23 4.85
N ARG A 228 -52.68 -57.49 4.38
CA ARG A 228 -53.11 -57.98 3.03
C ARG A 228 -52.36 -57.64 1.72
N SER A 229 -52.24 -58.70 0.89
CA SER A 229 -52.02 -58.73 -0.59
C SER A 229 -50.60 -58.33 -1.04
N THR A 230 -49.93 -58.94 -2.04
CA THR A 230 -50.23 -59.97 -3.07
C THR A 230 -48.87 -60.46 -3.65
N ALA A 231 -48.68 -61.52 -4.46
CA ALA A 231 -49.52 -62.52 -5.15
C ALA A 231 -48.66 -63.77 -5.52
N ALA A 232 -49.29 -64.79 -6.14
CA ALA A 232 -48.74 -65.89 -6.96
C ALA A 232 -47.83 -66.94 -6.27
#